data_AF-A0A7W1L903-F1
#
_entry.id   AF-A0A7W1L903-F1
#
_cell.length_a   1.000
_cell.length_b   1.000
_cell.length_c   1.000
_cell.angle_alpha   90.00
_cell.angle_beta   90.00
_cell.angle_gamma   90.00
#
_symmetry.space_group_name_H-M   'P 1'
#
loop_
_entity.id
_entity.type
_entity.pdbx_description
1 polymer ?
#
loop_
_entity_poly.entity_id
_entity_poly.type
_entity_poly.pdbx_seq_one_letter_code
_entity_poly.pdbx_strand_id
1 'polypeptide(L)'
;MQGKPAYFVDPTINGVIKEVKEEVNGKTETIQLERYDAPKATLMSYIIKGILSQELPWGLVLIGAMIAIMLELTGAPALAFAVGLYLPLSTSAPIFVGGMIRWAVDQYLKRKFAHQNLTEEQLIAETDKSNGVLLASGYIAGAAVAGILFAVFAFLPTLEAIQNSFKEWAKTGNPFYAGEGADWLALIPFLVISILLYLVGRDLFLSGKKSGE
;
A
#
# COMPACT_ATOMS: atom_id res chain seq x y z
N MET A 1 2.75 -22.54 -47.08
CA MET A 1 3.01 -21.34 -46.26
C MET A 1 2.53 -21.61 -44.83
N GLN A 2 3.41 -22.13 -43.96
CA GLN A 2 3.08 -22.32 -42.55
C GLN A 2 3.40 -21.02 -41.81
N GLY A 3 2.42 -20.13 -41.72
CA GLY A 3 2.54 -18.91 -40.93
C GLY A 3 2.52 -19.27 -39.44
N LYS A 4 3.66 -19.12 -38.76
CA LYS A 4 3.67 -19.11 -37.30
C LYS A 4 3.07 -17.78 -36.85
N PRO A 5 2.05 -17.75 -35.97
CA PRO A 5 1.54 -16.50 -35.43
C PRO A 5 2.67 -15.80 -34.65
N ALA A 6 3.07 -14.63 -35.13
CA ALA A 6 3.95 -13.72 -34.39
C ALA A 6 3.05 -12.83 -33.54
N TYR A 7 3.17 -12.93 -32.21
CA TYR A 7 2.51 -12.05 -31.27
C TYR A 7 3.59 -11.24 -30.54
N PHE A 8 3.37 -9.94 -30.45
CA PHE A 8 4.25 -9.05 -29.69
C PHE A 8 3.91 -9.21 -28.21
N VAL A 9 4.83 -9.79 -27.45
CA VAL A 9 4.78 -9.81 -25.99
C VAL A 9 5.62 -8.63 -25.52
N ASP A 10 5.04 -7.77 -24.71
CA ASP A 10 5.78 -6.71 -24.02
C ASP A 10 6.85 -7.36 -23.10
N PRO A 11 8.14 -7.11 -23.33
CA PRO A 11 9.20 -7.70 -22.53
C PRO A 11 9.34 -7.03 -21.15
N THR A 12 8.69 -5.89 -20.89
CA THR A 12 8.84 -5.10 -19.66
C THR A 12 7.82 -5.42 -18.57
N ILE A 13 6.57 -5.76 -18.93
CA ILE A 13 5.52 -6.12 -17.95
C ILE A 13 5.38 -7.64 -17.87
N ASN A 14 5.85 -8.24 -16.77
CA ASN A 14 5.88 -9.70 -16.59
C ASN A 14 6.57 -10.49 -17.73
N GLY A 15 7.41 -9.85 -18.54
CA GLY A 15 8.11 -10.49 -19.65
C GLY A 15 9.18 -11.49 -19.19
N VAL A 16 9.49 -12.49 -20.02
CA VAL A 16 10.55 -13.49 -19.75
C VAL A 16 11.94 -13.06 -20.24
N ILE A 17 12.00 -12.08 -21.16
CA ILE A 17 13.24 -11.56 -21.76
C ILE A 17 13.84 -10.51 -20.82
N LYS A 18 15.10 -10.70 -20.39
CA LYS A 18 15.79 -9.79 -19.44
C LYS A 18 16.71 -8.80 -20.14
N GLU A 19 17.19 -9.18 -21.31
CA GLU A 19 18.19 -8.46 -22.07
C GLU A 19 17.73 -8.47 -23.52
N VAL A 20 17.60 -7.29 -24.11
CA VAL A 20 17.44 -7.15 -25.56
C VAL A 20 18.76 -6.63 -26.10
N LYS A 21 19.32 -7.39 -27.04
CA LYS A 21 20.47 -6.96 -27.83
C LYS A 21 19.92 -6.18 -29.00
N GLU A 22 20.02 -4.86 -28.94
CA GLU A 22 19.58 -3.98 -30.01
C GLU A 22 20.82 -3.44 -30.73
N GLU A 23 20.85 -3.55 -32.06
CA GLU A 23 21.91 -2.95 -32.87
C GLU A 23 21.57 -1.49 -33.14
N VAL A 24 22.16 -0.60 -32.35
CA VAL A 24 22.08 0.85 -32.56
C VAL A 24 23.42 1.30 -33.12
N ASN A 25 23.44 1.84 -34.34
CA ASN A 25 24.66 2.32 -35.03
C ASN A 25 25.81 1.29 -35.16
N GLY A 26 25.50 0.04 -35.48
CA GLY A 26 26.52 -0.99 -35.77
C GLY A 26 27.32 -1.45 -34.55
N LYS A 27 26.86 -1.14 -33.34
CA LYS A 27 27.35 -1.70 -32.08
C LYS A 27 26.20 -2.43 -31.40
N THR A 28 26.46 -3.65 -30.94
CA THR A 28 25.50 -4.42 -30.16
C THR A 28 25.53 -3.92 -28.72
N GLU A 29 24.55 -3.11 -28.34
CA GLU A 29 24.37 -2.67 -26.96
C GLU A 29 23.37 -3.58 -26.26
N THR A 30 23.71 -4.01 -25.04
CA THR A 30 22.81 -4.84 -24.22
C THR A 30 22.00 -3.91 -23.34
N ILE A 31 20.74 -3.69 -23.69
CA ILE A 31 19.84 -2.86 -22.90
C ILE A 31 19.21 -3.77 -21.84
N GLN A 32 19.49 -3.47 -20.57
CA GLN A 32 18.77 -4.10 -19.45
C GLN A 32 17.37 -3.49 -19.38
N LEU A 33 16.36 -4.34 -19.55
CA LEU A 33 14.97 -3.90 -19.47
C LEU A 33 14.55 -3.85 -18.00
N GLU A 34 14.13 -2.67 -17.54
CA GLU A 34 13.51 -2.53 -16.21
C GLU A 34 12.14 -3.24 -16.23
N ARG A 35 11.96 -4.17 -15.29
CA ARG A 35 10.74 -4.98 -15.22
C ARG A 35 9.75 -4.38 -14.24
N TYR A 36 8.51 -4.33 -14.70
CA TYR A 36 7.37 -4.07 -13.86
C TYR A 36 6.70 -5.40 -13.54
N ASP A 37 6.99 -5.91 -12.35
CA ASP A 37 6.29 -7.08 -11.84
C ASP A 37 4.84 -6.70 -11.58
N ALA A 38 3.91 -7.50 -12.11
CA ALA A 38 2.49 -7.41 -11.83
C ALA A 38 2.10 -8.61 -10.95
N PRO A 39 2.21 -8.52 -9.61
CA PRO A 39 2.11 -9.68 -8.72
C PRO A 39 0.74 -10.36 -8.81
N LYS A 40 -0.32 -9.57 -8.99
CA LYS A 40 -1.69 -10.07 -9.20
C LYS A 40 -1.81 -10.90 -10.47
N ALA A 41 -1.17 -10.48 -11.57
CA ALA A 41 -1.18 -11.23 -12.83
C ALA A 41 -0.33 -12.50 -12.74
N THR A 42 0.81 -12.44 -12.05
CA THR A 42 1.68 -13.59 -11.83
C THR A 42 0.97 -14.69 -11.02
N LEU A 43 0.25 -14.32 -9.95
CA LEU A 43 -0.55 -15.25 -9.15
C LEU A 43 -1.66 -15.92 -9.99
N MET A 44 -2.41 -15.14 -10.76
CA MET A 44 -3.45 -15.69 -11.65
C MET A 44 -2.86 -16.63 -12.69
N SER A 45 -1.65 -16.34 -13.21
CA SER A 45 -0.97 -17.22 -14.16
C SER A 45 -0.61 -18.57 -13.53
N TYR A 46 -0.20 -18.60 -12.26
CA TYR A 46 0.10 -19.84 -11.55
C TYR A 46 -1.16 -20.67 -11.30
N ILE A 47 -2.27 -20.03 -10.94
CA ILE A 47 -3.56 -20.72 -10.75
C ILE A 47 -4.02 -21.34 -12.08
N ILE A 48 -4.01 -20.56 -13.16
CA ILE A 48 -4.45 -21.05 -14.49
C ILE A 48 -3.56 -22.20 -14.97
N LYS A 49 -2.23 -22.05 -14.87
CA LYS A 49 -1.29 -23.12 -15.25
C LYS A 49 -1.49 -24.36 -14.38
N GLY A 50 -1.64 -24.20 -13.06
CA GLY A 50 -1.88 -25.31 -12.14
C GLY A 50 -3.19 -26.05 -12.42
N ILE A 51 -4.26 -25.35 -12.80
CA ILE A 51 -5.54 -25.96 -13.21
C ILE A 51 -5.39 -26.68 -14.56
N LEU A 52 -4.82 -26.01 -15.56
CA LEU A 52 -4.70 -26.54 -16.93
C LEU A 52 -3.76 -27.74 -17.02
N SER A 53 -2.67 -27.73 -16.24
CA SER A 53 -1.70 -28.81 -16.14
C SER A 53 -2.10 -29.89 -15.12
N GLN A 54 -3.20 -29.70 -14.36
CA GLN A 54 -3.63 -30.58 -13.26
C GLN A 54 -2.60 -30.78 -12.12
N GLU A 55 -1.52 -29.99 -12.09
CA GLU A 55 -0.46 -30.04 -11.08
C GLU A 55 -0.63 -29.01 -9.95
N LEU A 56 -1.88 -28.61 -9.67
CA LEU A 56 -2.14 -27.69 -8.56
C LEU A 56 -1.80 -28.39 -7.23
N PRO A 57 -1.04 -27.75 -6.33
CA PRO A 57 -0.72 -28.33 -5.02
C PRO A 57 -1.95 -28.28 -4.10
N TRP A 58 -2.91 -29.18 -4.32
CA TRP A 58 -4.19 -29.26 -3.60
C TRP A 58 -4.04 -29.35 -2.07
N GLY A 59 -2.95 -29.96 -1.60
CA GLY A 59 -2.62 -29.96 -0.17
C GLY A 59 -2.48 -28.55 0.40
N LEU A 60 -1.74 -27.66 -0.28
CA LEU A 60 -1.57 -26.27 0.15
C LEU A 60 -2.88 -25.47 0.07
N VAL A 61 -3.70 -25.73 -0.95
CA VAL A 61 -5.01 -25.08 -1.11
C VAL A 61 -5.96 -25.47 0.02
N LEU A 62 -6.05 -26.76 0.34
CA LEU A 62 -6.90 -27.26 1.42
C LEU A 62 -6.44 -26.76 2.80
N ILE A 63 -5.12 -26.69 3.03
CA ILE A 63 -4.57 -26.08 4.25
C ILE A 63 -5.00 -24.61 4.36
N GLY A 64 -4.87 -23.83 3.28
CA GLY A 64 -5.32 -22.43 3.25
C GLY A 64 -6.81 -22.29 3.52
N ALA A 65 -7.64 -23.16 2.94
CA ALA A 65 -9.09 -23.18 3.19
C ALA A 65 -9.42 -23.51 4.65
N MET A 66 -8.72 -24.47 5.25
CA MET A 66 -8.91 -24.81 6.68
C MET A 66 -8.50 -23.68 7.60
N ILE A 67 -7.39 -22.98 7.32
CA ILE A 67 -6.97 -21.80 8.08
C ILE A 67 -8.01 -20.68 7.95
N ALA A 68 -8.53 -20.44 6.75
CA ALA A 68 -9.56 -19.42 6.54
C ALA A 68 -10.84 -19.73 7.32
N ILE A 69 -11.30 -20.98 7.33
CA ILE A 69 -12.46 -21.42 8.11
C ILE A 69 -12.21 -21.24 9.61
N MET A 70 -11.03 -21.63 10.11
CA MET A 70 -10.68 -21.45 11.52
C MET A 70 -10.69 -19.97 11.93
N LEU A 71 -10.15 -19.09 11.09
CA LEU A 71 -10.16 -17.64 11.34
C LEU A 71 -11.58 -17.09 11.36
N GLU A 72 -12.41 -17.47 10.39
CA GLU A 72 -13.80 -17.01 10.31
C GLU A 72 -14.62 -17.48 11.54
N LEU A 73 -14.37 -18.71 12.02
CA LEU A 73 -14.98 -19.22 13.26
C LEU A 73 -14.54 -18.46 14.52
N THR A 74 -13.32 -17.91 14.53
CA THR A 74 -12.85 -17.04 15.62
C THR A 74 -13.33 -15.59 15.52
N GLY A 75 -14.08 -15.25 14.46
CA GLY A 75 -14.51 -13.88 14.17
C GLY A 75 -13.39 -12.97 13.63
N ALA A 76 -12.25 -13.55 13.26
CA ALA A 76 -11.15 -12.82 12.64
C ALA A 76 -11.30 -12.85 11.11
N PRO A 77 -11.31 -11.71 10.42
CA PRO A 77 -11.50 -11.67 8.97
C PRO A 77 -10.33 -12.35 8.24
N ALA A 78 -10.58 -13.52 7.64
CA ALA A 78 -9.56 -14.33 6.98
C ALA A 78 -8.83 -13.58 5.84
N LEU A 79 -9.54 -12.67 5.16
CA LEU A 79 -8.98 -11.84 4.09
C LEU A 79 -7.90 -10.87 4.59
N ALA A 80 -8.13 -10.18 5.71
CA ALA A 80 -7.16 -9.26 6.28
C ALA A 80 -5.90 -10.01 6.75
N PHE A 81 -6.08 -11.20 7.33
CA PHE A 81 -4.98 -12.07 7.75
C PHE A 81 -4.13 -12.55 6.56
N ALA A 82 -4.77 -13.03 5.48
CA ALA A 82 -4.07 -13.50 4.29
C ALA A 82 -3.27 -12.39 3.59
N VAL A 83 -3.84 -11.18 3.50
CA VAL A 83 -3.14 -10.01 2.97
C VAL A 83 -1.96 -9.63 3.87
N GLY A 84 -2.12 -9.70 5.19
CA GLY A 84 -1.05 -9.43 6.15
C GLY A 84 0.14 -10.37 6.01
N LEU A 85 -0.09 -11.67 5.78
CA LEU A 85 0.98 -12.66 5.55
C LEU A 85 1.76 -12.43 4.25
N TYR A 86 1.15 -11.76 3.27
CA TYR A 86 1.79 -11.46 2.00
C TYR A 86 2.74 -10.25 2.06
N LEU A 87 2.56 -9.38 3.06
CA LEU A 87 3.29 -8.12 3.17
C LEU A 87 4.57 -8.25 4.01
N PRO A 88 5.69 -7.62 3.60
CA PRO A 88 6.89 -7.51 4.43
C PRO A 88 6.61 -6.89 5.80
N LEU A 89 7.38 -7.29 6.82
CA LEU A 89 7.23 -6.73 8.17
C LEU A 89 7.39 -5.20 8.21
N SER A 90 8.24 -4.66 7.33
CA SER A 90 8.45 -3.21 7.19
C SER A 90 7.21 -2.45 6.72
N THR A 91 6.33 -3.07 5.93
CA THR A 91 5.08 -2.45 5.47
C THR A 91 3.90 -2.78 6.37
N SER A 92 3.91 -3.94 7.04
CA SER A 92 2.85 -4.31 7.99
C SER A 92 2.95 -3.59 9.33
N ALA A 93 4.14 -3.20 9.80
CA ALA A 93 4.30 -2.47 11.06
C ALA A 93 3.58 -1.10 11.10
N PRO A 94 3.68 -0.21 10.08
CA PRO A 94 2.90 1.02 10.03
C PRO A 94 1.38 0.77 9.98
N ILE A 95 0.94 -0.27 9.25
CA ILE A 95 -0.47 -0.67 9.17
C ILE A 95 -0.98 -1.09 10.56
N PHE A 96 -0.19 -1.86 11.29
CA PHE A 96 -0.50 -2.27 12.66
C PHE A 96 -0.65 -1.08 13.61
N VAL A 97 0.28 -0.10 13.54
CA VAL A 97 0.18 1.14 14.32
C VAL A 97 -1.08 1.94 13.96
N GLY A 98 -1.42 2.05 12.67
CA GLY A 98 -2.68 2.64 12.22
C GLY A 98 -3.91 1.95 12.82
N GLY A 99 -3.91 0.62 12.87
CA GLY A 99 -4.95 -0.19 13.52
C GLY A 99 -5.03 0.05 15.03
N MET A 100 -3.90 0.18 15.72
CA MET A 100 -3.87 0.53 17.15
C MET A 100 -4.47 1.92 17.41
N ILE A 101 -4.18 2.90 16.55
CA ILE A 101 -4.75 4.24 16.64
C ILE A 101 -6.27 4.19 16.42
N ARG A 102 -6.74 3.47 15.39
CA ARG A 102 -8.18 3.26 15.14
C ARG A 102 -8.85 2.65 16.36
N TRP A 103 -8.29 1.57 16.91
CA TRP A 103 -8.80 0.94 18.12
C TRP A 103 -8.87 1.91 19.30
N ALA A 104 -7.81 2.70 19.54
CA ALA A 104 -7.78 3.68 20.62
C ALA A 104 -8.82 4.82 20.44
N VAL A 105 -9.04 5.27 19.21
CA VAL A 105 -10.08 6.26 18.86
C VAL A 105 -11.47 5.66 19.07
N ASP A 106 -11.70 4.43 18.62
CA ASP A 106 -12.99 3.75 18.74
C ASP A 106 -13.34 3.55 20.22
N GLN A 107 -12.40 3.11 21.05
CA GLN A 107 -12.61 3.00 22.50
C GLN A 107 -12.98 4.35 23.15
N TYR A 108 -12.38 5.45 22.70
CA TYR A 108 -12.72 6.79 23.18
C TYR A 108 -14.13 7.22 22.74
N LEU A 109 -14.47 7.01 21.46
CA LEU A 109 -15.77 7.37 20.91
C LEU A 109 -16.89 6.52 21.54
N LYS A 110 -16.68 5.22 21.76
CA LYS A 110 -17.62 4.35 22.49
C LYS A 110 -17.97 4.92 23.87
N ARG A 111 -16.98 5.44 24.61
CA ARG A 111 -17.21 6.11 25.91
C ARG A 111 -17.95 7.44 25.77
N LYS A 112 -17.63 8.24 24.75
CA LYS A 112 -18.28 9.53 24.47
C LYS A 112 -19.77 9.36 24.12
N PHE A 113 -20.10 8.33 23.35
CA PHE A 113 -21.47 8.01 22.91
C PHE A 113 -22.23 7.09 23.85
N ALA A 114 -21.65 6.68 24.99
CA ALA A 114 -22.28 5.79 25.96
C ALA A 114 -23.64 6.31 26.48
N HIS A 115 -23.87 7.63 26.44
CA HIS A 115 -25.13 8.24 26.85
C HIS A 115 -26.24 8.20 25.77
N GLN A 116 -25.93 7.80 24.52
CA GLN A 116 -26.86 7.94 23.39
C GLN A 116 -27.69 6.68 23.07
N ASN A 117 -27.60 5.58 23.84
CA ASN A 117 -28.34 4.32 23.61
C ASN A 117 -28.36 3.88 22.12
N LEU A 118 -27.24 4.05 21.43
CA LEU A 118 -27.09 3.64 20.02
C LEU A 118 -26.92 2.12 19.95
N THR A 119 -27.46 1.50 18.90
CA THR A 119 -27.14 0.09 18.60
C THR A 119 -25.67 -0.05 18.19
N GLU A 120 -25.09 -1.25 18.31
CA GLU A 120 -23.68 -1.50 17.94
C GLU A 120 -23.41 -1.08 16.47
N GLU A 121 -24.34 -1.36 15.57
CA GLU A 121 -24.26 -0.96 14.15
C GLU A 121 -24.28 0.56 13.94
N GLN A 122 -25.13 1.28 14.69
CA GLN A 122 -25.21 2.74 14.62
C GLN A 122 -23.95 3.38 15.20
N LEU A 123 -23.37 2.80 16.25
CA LEU A 123 -22.13 3.27 16.86
C LEU A 123 -20.93 3.09 15.93
N ILE A 124 -20.86 1.97 15.21
CA ILE A 124 -19.84 1.73 14.18
C ILE A 124 -20.00 2.73 13.04
N ALA A 125 -21.22 2.93 12.52
CA ALA A 125 -21.48 3.87 11.44
C ALA A 125 -21.14 5.33 11.82
N GLU A 126 -21.40 5.73 13.06
CA GLU A 126 -21.03 7.06 13.56
C GLU A 126 -19.52 7.20 13.74
N THR A 127 -18.85 6.12 14.16
CA THR A 127 -17.40 6.06 14.31
C THR A 127 -16.67 6.04 12.95
N ASP A 128 -17.29 5.49 11.92
CA ASP A 128 -16.82 5.53 10.53
C ASP A 128 -16.96 6.93 9.89
N LYS A 129 -17.93 7.73 10.35
CA LYS A 129 -18.07 9.15 9.95
C LYS A 129 -17.11 10.10 10.69
N SER A 130 -16.25 9.57 11.55
CA SER A 130 -15.36 10.41 12.35
C SER A 130 -14.37 11.21 11.48
N ASN A 131 -13.99 12.38 11.98
CA ASN A 131 -13.00 13.25 11.33
C ASN A 131 -11.65 12.54 11.13
N GLY A 132 -11.32 11.56 11.98
CA GLY A 132 -10.11 10.74 11.83
C GLY A 132 -10.12 9.87 10.58
N VAL A 133 -11.26 9.27 10.23
CA VAL A 133 -11.41 8.45 9.00
C VAL A 133 -11.37 9.33 7.74
N LEU A 134 -11.96 10.53 7.81
CA LEU A 134 -11.88 11.52 6.72
C LEU A 134 -10.44 12.00 6.48
N LEU A 135 -9.69 12.29 7.55
CA LEU A 135 -8.29 12.71 7.44
C LEU A 135 -7.40 11.56 6.93
N ALA A 136 -7.62 10.33 7.39
CA ALA A 136 -6.89 9.15 6.91
C ALA A 136 -7.12 8.89 5.42
N SER A 137 -8.38 8.95 4.95
CA SER A 137 -8.67 8.81 3.52
C SER A 137 -8.07 9.94 2.69
N GLY A 138 -8.05 11.17 3.23
CA GLY A 138 -7.32 12.30 2.65
C GLY A 138 -5.81 12.03 2.51
N TYR A 139 -5.16 11.42 3.50
CA TYR A 139 -3.75 11.03 3.40
C TYR A 139 -3.50 9.95 2.35
N ILE A 140 -4.39 8.96 2.22
CA ILE A 140 -4.30 7.95 1.17
C ILE A 140 -4.39 8.58 -0.23
N ALA A 141 -5.39 9.45 -0.43
CA ALA A 141 -5.56 10.17 -1.69
C ALA A 141 -4.37 11.10 -1.99
N GLY A 142 -3.89 11.84 -0.98
CA GLY A 142 -2.73 12.71 -1.09
C GLY A 142 -1.46 11.96 -1.47
N ALA A 143 -1.22 10.78 -0.87
CA ALA A 143 -0.09 9.92 -1.20
C ALA A 143 -0.15 9.43 -2.66
N ALA A 144 -1.33 9.06 -3.15
CA ALA A 144 -1.51 8.65 -4.54
C ALA A 144 -1.23 9.79 -5.53
N VAL A 145 -1.75 10.99 -5.26
CA VAL A 145 -1.50 12.18 -6.09
C VAL A 145 -0.01 12.56 -6.07
N ALA A 146 0.64 12.55 -4.89
CA ALA A 146 2.06 12.81 -4.77
C ALA A 146 2.92 11.79 -5.54
N GLY A 147 2.53 10.51 -5.54
CA GLY A 147 3.19 9.47 -6.32
C GLY A 147 3.10 9.71 -7.83
N ILE A 148 1.92 10.10 -8.33
CA ILE A 148 1.73 10.46 -9.75
C ILE A 148 2.59 11.68 -10.10
N LEU A 149 2.59 12.71 -9.26
CA LEU A 149 3.43 13.90 -9.47
C LEU A 149 4.91 13.55 -9.51
N PHE A 150 5.38 12.68 -8.61
CA PHE A 150 6.77 12.21 -8.60
C PHE A 150 7.15 11.45 -9.88
N ALA A 151 6.24 10.61 -10.40
CA ALA A 151 6.44 9.91 -11.67
C ALA A 151 6.50 10.88 -12.86
N VAL A 152 5.63 11.91 -12.89
CA VAL A 152 5.66 12.95 -13.93
C VAL A 152 6.97 13.74 -13.90
N PHE A 153 7.47 14.06 -12.71
CA PHE A 153 8.74 14.78 -12.55
C PHE A 153 9.91 13.95 -13.05
N ALA A 154 9.90 12.63 -12.81
CA ALA A 154 10.92 11.72 -13.30
C ALA A 154 10.88 11.53 -14.83
N PHE A 155 9.73 11.71 -15.47
CA PHE A 155 9.58 11.54 -16.92
C PHE A 155 10.05 12.76 -17.74
N LEU A 156 9.91 13.98 -17.19
CA LEU A 156 10.26 15.21 -17.89
C LEU A 156 11.70 15.65 -17.54
N PRO A 157 12.63 15.74 -18.51
CA PRO A 157 14.06 16.00 -18.23
C PRO A 157 14.34 17.28 -17.44
N THR A 158 13.56 18.33 -17.68
CA THR A 158 13.67 19.61 -16.95
C THR A 158 13.21 19.52 -15.51
N LEU A 159 12.19 18.70 -15.22
CA LEU A 159 11.69 18.47 -13.87
C LEU A 159 12.53 17.45 -13.12
N GLU A 160 13.10 16.49 -13.83
CA GLU A 160 14.01 15.49 -13.27
C GLU A 160 15.25 16.16 -12.66
N ALA A 161 15.82 17.17 -13.34
CA ALA A 161 16.93 17.96 -12.82
C ALA A 161 16.59 18.68 -11.50
N ILE A 162 15.37 19.22 -11.38
CA ILE A 162 14.88 19.86 -10.16
C ILE A 162 14.71 18.80 -9.06
N GLN A 163 14.11 17.66 -9.39
CA GLN A 163 13.89 16.54 -8.47
C GLN A 163 15.23 15.98 -7.94
N ASN A 164 16.23 15.84 -8.80
CA ASN A 164 17.54 15.34 -8.43
C ASN A 164 18.32 16.36 -7.58
N SER A 165 18.25 17.65 -7.92
CA SER A 165 18.82 18.73 -7.08
C SER A 165 18.19 18.75 -5.68
N PHE A 166 16.88 18.56 -5.59
CA PHE A 166 16.17 18.49 -4.31
C PHE A 166 16.54 17.23 -3.51
N LYS A 167 16.72 16.08 -4.17
CA LYS A 167 17.20 14.85 -3.54
C LYS A 167 18.62 15.02 -2.99
N GLU A 168 19.52 15.66 -3.73
CA GLU A 168 20.90 15.90 -3.26
C GLU A 168 20.95 16.86 -2.08
N TRP A 169 20.16 17.94 -2.13
CA TRP A 169 19.97 18.83 -0.99
C TRP A 169 19.41 18.07 0.22
N ALA A 170 18.41 17.19 0.03
CA ALA A 170 17.87 16.38 1.11
C ALA A 170 18.92 15.42 1.68
N LYS A 171 19.74 14.77 0.86
CA LYS A 171 20.83 13.88 1.34
C LYS A 171 21.89 14.62 2.17
N THR A 172 22.20 15.86 1.81
CA THR A 172 23.29 16.62 2.44
C THR A 172 22.82 17.45 3.63
N GLY A 173 21.61 18.01 3.57
CA GLY A 173 21.07 18.93 4.56
C GLY A 173 20.03 18.34 5.50
N ASN A 174 19.45 17.17 5.19
CA ASN A 174 18.36 16.59 5.99
C ASN A 174 18.82 15.34 6.77
N PRO A 175 19.00 15.43 8.11
CA PRO A 175 19.37 14.28 8.93
C PRO A 175 18.29 13.19 8.98
N PHE A 176 17.05 13.50 8.57
CA PHE A 176 15.96 12.52 8.42
C PHE A 176 16.03 11.71 7.12
N TYR A 177 16.83 12.13 6.13
CA TYR A 177 16.82 11.54 4.78
C TYR A 177 18.02 10.63 4.50
N ALA A 178 19.21 10.97 4.99
CA ALA A 178 20.40 10.14 4.81
C ALA A 178 21.34 10.23 6.04
N GLY A 179 21.72 9.08 6.59
CA GLY A 179 22.64 8.96 7.72
C GLY A 179 22.42 7.69 8.55
N GLU A 180 23.38 7.32 9.40
CA GLU A 180 23.28 6.16 10.30
C GLU A 180 22.10 6.27 11.29
N GLY A 181 21.64 7.50 11.53
CA GLY A 181 20.48 7.80 12.37
C GLY A 181 19.15 8.02 11.64
N ALA A 182 19.12 7.93 10.31
CA ALA A 182 17.94 8.28 9.54
C ALA A 182 16.72 7.42 9.92
N ASP A 183 16.93 6.13 10.21
CA ASP A 183 15.86 5.21 10.57
C ASP A 183 15.13 5.60 11.86
N TRP A 184 15.88 6.01 12.90
CA TRP A 184 15.26 6.44 14.17
C TRP A 184 14.65 7.83 14.04
N LEU A 185 15.28 8.73 13.29
CA LEU A 185 14.77 10.07 13.01
C LEU A 185 13.46 10.00 12.22
N ALA A 186 13.35 9.08 11.26
CA ALA A 186 12.14 8.86 10.45
C ALA A 186 10.92 8.43 11.29
N LEU A 187 11.13 7.88 12.50
CA LEU A 187 10.03 7.59 13.41
C LEU A 187 9.36 8.86 13.95
N ILE A 188 10.06 10.00 13.99
CA ILE A 188 9.49 11.26 14.48
C ILE A 188 8.33 11.75 13.59
N PRO A 189 8.49 11.97 12.27
CA PRO A 189 7.36 12.38 11.43
C PRO A 189 6.25 11.33 11.40
N PHE A 190 6.59 10.04 11.47
CA PHE A 190 5.61 8.96 11.59
C PHE A 190 4.78 9.06 12.88
N LEU A 191 5.44 9.29 14.02
CA LEU A 191 4.79 9.51 15.31
C LEU A 191 3.94 10.79 15.30
N VAL A 192 4.42 11.87 14.67
CA VAL A 192 3.66 13.11 14.53
C VAL A 192 2.36 12.88 13.77
N ILE A 193 2.40 12.20 12.62
CA ILE A 193 1.20 11.87 11.84
C ILE A 193 0.28 10.94 12.64
N SER A 194 0.84 9.96 13.35
CA SER A 194 0.10 9.03 14.21
C SER A 194 -0.64 9.75 15.35
N ILE A 195 0.04 10.67 16.03
CA ILE A 195 -0.53 11.50 17.10
C ILE A 195 -1.60 12.42 16.52
N LEU A 196 -1.34 13.05 15.38
CA LEU A 196 -2.30 13.93 14.71
C LEU A 196 -3.59 13.17 14.36
N LEU A 197 -3.48 11.97 13.78
CA LEU A 197 -4.62 11.10 13.51
C LEU A 197 -5.40 10.76 14.78
N TYR A 198 -4.71 10.43 15.88
CA TYR A 198 -5.35 10.16 17.16
C TYR A 198 -6.08 11.40 17.73
N LEU A 199 -5.47 12.58 17.68
CA LEU A 199 -6.05 13.83 18.18
C LEU A 199 -7.26 14.28 17.35
N VAL A 200 -7.18 14.15 16.03
CA VAL A 200 -8.29 14.46 15.11
C VAL A 200 -9.42 13.44 15.29
N GLY A 201 -9.10 12.15 15.43
CA GLY A 201 -10.08 11.09 15.70
C GLY A 201 -10.83 11.27 17.02
N ARG A 202 -10.22 11.94 18.00
CA ARG A 202 -10.88 12.31 19.28
C ARG A 202 -11.73 13.57 19.20
N ASP A 203 -11.87 14.18 18.03
CA ASP A 203 -12.50 15.48 17.79
C ASP A 203 -11.84 16.64 18.56
N LEU A 204 -10.56 16.53 18.95
CA LEU A 204 -9.90 17.59 19.72
C LEU A 204 -9.55 18.80 18.86
N PHE A 205 -9.15 18.57 17.60
CA PHE A 205 -8.66 19.61 16.69
C PHE A 205 -9.68 20.10 15.67
N LEU A 206 -10.62 19.24 15.25
CA LEU A 206 -11.56 19.50 14.15
C LEU A 206 -13.01 19.18 14.56
N SER A 207 -13.41 19.54 15.78
CA SER A 207 -14.83 19.51 16.14
C SER A 207 -15.55 20.56 15.30
N GLY A 208 -16.10 20.13 14.16
CA GLY A 208 -17.01 20.93 13.36
C GLY A 208 -18.10 21.47 14.26
N LYS A 209 -18.30 22.80 14.23
CA LYS A 209 -19.35 23.49 14.95
C LYS A 209 -20.65 22.73 14.70
N LYS A 210 -21.27 22.15 15.74
CA LYS A 210 -22.60 21.53 15.63
C LYS A 210 -23.51 22.56 14.97
N SER A 211 -23.84 22.33 13.69
CA SER A 211 -24.90 23.08 13.04
C SER A 211 -26.17 22.61 13.71
N GLY A 212 -26.61 23.38 14.70
CA GLY A 212 -27.95 23.23 15.24
C GLY A 212 -28.91 23.71 14.17
N GLU A 213 -29.74 22.80 13.70
CA GLU A 213 -31.13 23.00 13.29
C GLU A 213 -31.84 21.65 13.38
#